data_AF-A0A8T9CPS2-F1
#
_entry.id   AF-A0A8T9CPS2-F1
#
_cell.length_a   1.000
_cell.length_b   1.000
_cell.length_c   1.000
_cell.angle_alpha   90.00
_cell.angle_beta   90.00
_cell.angle_gamma   90.00
#
_symmetry.space_group_name_H-M   'P 1'
#
loop_
_entity.id
_entity.type
_entity.pdbx_description
1 polymer ?
#
loop_
_entity_poly.entity_id
_entity_poly.type
_entity_poly.pdbx_seq_one_letter_code
_entity_poly.pdbx_strand_id
1 'polypeptide(L)'
;TYNGTYNNAADTHVVDVYNIGTAITLDQEVDLSITNNSHVAGITLTQGYEWEDIDDNTVSTGVNSSEVFNNTITVKDSTVTSGSWTDEGTTGWFGNTGNASDYSGKSNFVTVDTDGDGVADSTIASWDDVALAVVAHPNADNAMQTTADFSNSTLMGDVIFSSNFDENFFPRGADSYRDADGEVDTNGWDGTDRLDLTLNNGSKWVGAAQSVHQTGSIDVDGDGKGDIATYGVGTEATATLIDIEDNSLWPLSTVGVENDDTSYSEFDHITGNQVYQSGLFNVTLNTGSQWDTTKTSLIDTLSINSGSTVNV
;
A
#
# COMPACT_ATOMS: atom_id res chain seq x y z
N THR A 1 -1.28 1.83 23.03
CA THR A 1 -1.60 0.50 23.58
C THR A 1 -3.05 0.19 23.32
N TYR A 2 -3.34 -0.93 22.66
CA TYR A 2 -4.70 -1.44 22.49
C TYR A 2 -4.74 -2.93 22.81
N ASN A 3 -5.95 -3.46 23.04
CA ASN A 3 -6.16 -4.86 23.42
C ASN A 3 -6.80 -5.60 22.24
N GLY A 4 -6.15 -6.69 21.82
CA GLY A 4 -6.63 -7.58 20.76
C GLY A 4 -6.89 -8.98 21.30
N THR A 5 -7.19 -9.91 20.39
CA THR A 5 -7.22 -11.34 20.70
C THR A 5 -6.43 -12.12 19.65
N TYR A 6 -5.32 -12.73 20.07
CA TYR A 6 -4.58 -13.69 19.26
C TYR A 6 -4.88 -15.10 19.75
N ASN A 7 -5.32 -16.00 18.87
CA ASN A 7 -5.66 -17.39 19.19
C ASN A 7 -6.60 -17.57 20.42
N ASN A 8 -7.67 -16.77 20.50
CA ASN A 8 -8.61 -16.72 21.62
C ASN A 8 -8.01 -16.33 22.99
N ALA A 9 -6.79 -15.81 23.03
CA ALA A 9 -6.18 -15.22 24.22
C ALA A 9 -6.19 -13.69 24.09
N ALA A 10 -6.37 -12.99 25.22
CA ALA A 10 -6.23 -11.53 25.23
C ALA A 10 -4.77 -11.16 24.96
N ASP A 11 -4.56 -10.32 23.95
CA ASP A 11 -3.25 -9.79 23.58
C ASP A 11 -3.21 -8.28 23.80
N THR A 12 -2.02 -7.74 24.09
CA THR A 12 -1.82 -6.32 24.37
C THR A 12 -0.61 -5.83 23.60
N HIS A 13 -0.86 -4.99 22.60
CA HIS A 13 0.17 -4.44 21.73
C HIS A 13 0.43 -2.97 22.03
N VAL A 14 1.66 -2.55 21.78
CA VAL A 14 2.10 -1.16 21.91
C VAL A 14 2.67 -0.74 20.57
N VAL A 15 1.90 0.06 19.83
CA VAL A 15 2.37 0.80 18.65
C VAL A 15 2.96 2.11 19.11
N ASP A 16 4.18 2.41 18.65
CA ASP A 16 4.75 3.74 18.80
C ASP A 16 4.08 4.70 17.80
N VAL A 17 3.39 5.69 18.34
CA VAL A 17 2.66 6.71 17.58
C VAL A 17 3.19 8.10 17.90
N TYR A 18 4.39 8.22 18.47
CA TYR A 18 4.91 9.44 19.09
C TYR A 18 4.89 10.69 18.17
N ASN A 19 4.73 10.51 16.85
CA ASN A 19 4.61 11.60 15.86
C ASN A 19 3.44 11.45 14.86
N ILE A 20 2.44 10.60 15.12
CA ILE A 20 1.31 10.37 14.19
C ILE A 20 0.02 10.97 14.76
N GLY A 21 -0.45 12.07 14.16
CA GLY A 21 -1.77 12.66 14.37
C GLY A 21 -2.90 11.96 13.61
N THR A 22 -2.96 10.63 13.63
CA THR A 22 -4.12 9.87 13.12
C THR A 22 -4.95 9.37 14.29
N ALA A 23 -6.28 9.44 14.16
CA ALA A 23 -7.21 9.04 15.21
C ALA A 23 -7.22 7.52 15.43
N ILE A 24 -6.87 6.76 14.38
CA ILE A 24 -6.78 5.30 14.41
C ILE A 24 -5.45 4.90 13.78
N THR A 25 -4.57 4.29 14.57
CA THR A 25 -3.31 3.69 14.14
C THR A 25 -3.25 2.27 14.70
N LEU A 26 -3.24 1.27 13.83
CA LEU A 26 -3.29 -0.15 14.22
C LEU A 26 -2.32 -0.97 13.36
N ASP A 27 -1.67 -1.94 14.00
CA ASP A 27 -0.70 -2.87 13.41
C ASP A 27 -1.19 -4.34 13.50
N GLN A 28 -2.51 -4.54 13.46
CA GLN A 28 -3.17 -5.86 13.53
C GLN A 28 -4.27 -5.93 12.49
N GLU A 29 -4.79 -7.14 12.25
CA GLU A 29 -6.01 -7.32 11.47
C GLU A 29 -7.18 -6.59 12.14
N VAL A 30 -7.96 -5.87 11.33
CA VAL A 30 -9.07 -5.05 11.84
C VAL A 30 -10.39 -5.35 11.15
N ASP A 31 -11.44 -5.37 11.95
CA ASP A 31 -12.82 -5.17 11.50
C ASP A 31 -13.34 -3.84 12.06
N LEU A 32 -13.01 -2.75 11.37
CA LEU A 32 -13.30 -1.39 11.81
C LEU A 32 -14.69 -0.92 11.33
N SER A 33 -15.56 -0.51 12.25
CA SER A 33 -16.86 0.06 11.93
C SER A 33 -17.01 1.49 12.46
N ILE A 34 -17.13 2.45 11.54
CA ILE A 34 -17.35 3.88 11.84
C ILE A 34 -18.78 4.21 11.41
N THR A 35 -19.65 4.49 12.37
CA THR A 35 -21.08 4.68 12.13
C THR A 35 -21.66 5.84 12.93
N ASN A 36 -22.93 6.17 12.68
CA ASN A 36 -23.73 7.11 13.49
C ASN A 36 -23.18 8.54 13.51
N ASN A 37 -22.87 9.11 12.35
CA ASN A 37 -22.39 10.49 12.22
C ASN A 37 -21.07 10.71 13.00
N SER A 38 -20.17 9.74 12.90
CA SER A 38 -18.83 9.84 13.47
C SER A 38 -17.93 10.70 12.58
N HIS A 39 -16.94 11.35 13.20
CA HIS A 39 -15.91 12.13 12.53
C HIS A 39 -14.54 11.61 12.97
N VAL A 40 -13.77 11.06 12.03
CA VAL A 40 -12.46 10.45 12.29
C VAL A 40 -11.41 11.21 11.48
N ALA A 41 -10.28 11.53 12.10
CA ALA A 41 -9.18 12.25 11.46
C ALA A 41 -8.01 11.29 11.24
N GLY A 42 -7.92 10.71 10.04
CA GLY A 42 -6.91 9.75 9.65
C GLY A 42 -7.14 8.34 10.19
N ILE A 43 -6.90 7.36 9.33
CA ILE A 43 -6.80 5.94 9.66
C ILE A 43 -5.48 5.44 9.08
N THR A 44 -4.69 4.74 9.87
CA THR A 44 -3.44 4.10 9.47
C THR A 44 -3.48 2.64 9.91
N LEU A 45 -3.39 1.74 8.93
CA LEU A 45 -3.27 0.31 9.13
C LEU A 45 -1.92 -0.14 8.61
N THR A 46 -1.10 -0.74 9.47
CA THR A 46 0.16 -1.36 9.10
C THR A 46 0.04 -2.87 9.30
N GLN A 47 0.68 -3.68 8.47
CA GLN A 47 0.87 -5.09 8.79
C GLN A 47 1.92 -5.20 9.90
N GLY A 48 1.50 -5.60 11.10
CA GLY A 48 2.40 -5.66 12.28
C GLY A 48 2.90 -7.05 12.64
N TYR A 49 2.39 -8.08 11.99
CA TYR A 49 2.90 -9.45 12.10
C TYR A 49 2.67 -10.20 10.79
N GLU A 50 3.31 -11.36 10.71
CA GLU A 50 3.25 -12.27 9.58
C GLU A 50 3.04 -13.72 10.02
N TRP A 51 2.77 -14.57 9.05
CA TRP A 51 2.89 -16.01 9.18
C TRP A 51 4.10 -16.47 8.37
N GLU A 52 5.24 -16.63 9.05
CA GLU A 52 6.49 -17.08 8.43
C GLU A 52 6.25 -18.36 7.60
N ASP A 53 6.59 -18.31 6.31
CA ASP A 53 6.69 -19.48 5.46
C ASP A 53 8.12 -20.04 5.58
N ILE A 54 8.22 -21.24 6.13
CA ILE A 54 9.52 -21.90 6.34
C ILE A 54 9.99 -22.66 5.10
N ASP A 55 9.11 -22.85 4.13
CA ASP A 55 9.42 -23.49 2.88
C ASP A 55 9.96 -22.42 1.91
N ASP A 56 11.02 -22.73 1.18
CA ASP A 56 11.53 -21.85 0.12
C ASP A 56 11.01 -22.31 -1.25
N ASN A 57 11.33 -21.52 -2.27
CA ASN A 57 10.90 -21.76 -3.63
C ASN A 57 11.37 -23.11 -4.22
N THR A 58 12.23 -23.88 -3.52
CA THR A 58 12.69 -25.22 -3.89
C THR A 58 11.72 -26.35 -3.52
N VAL A 59 10.59 -26.03 -2.87
CA VAL A 59 9.47 -26.96 -2.67
C VAL A 59 8.14 -26.34 -3.12
N SER A 60 7.14 -27.19 -3.36
CA SER A 60 5.86 -26.78 -3.97
C SER A 60 5.03 -25.80 -3.16
N THR A 61 5.36 -25.64 -1.89
CA THR A 61 4.65 -24.79 -0.92
C THR A 61 5.40 -23.50 -0.62
N GLY A 62 6.72 -23.43 -0.86
CA GLY A 62 7.54 -22.30 -0.41
C GLY A 62 7.67 -21.13 -1.38
N VAL A 63 6.76 -21.06 -2.36
CA VAL A 63 6.55 -19.86 -3.16
C VAL A 63 5.35 -19.06 -2.68
N ASN A 64 4.46 -19.69 -1.90
CA ASN A 64 3.13 -19.19 -1.60
C ASN A 64 2.67 -19.58 -0.18
N SER A 65 2.64 -18.61 0.73
CA SER A 65 1.78 -18.67 1.91
C SER A 65 0.29 -18.72 1.54
N SER A 66 -0.49 -19.46 2.33
CA SER A 66 -1.96 -19.48 2.21
C SER A 66 -2.66 -18.49 3.14
N GLU A 67 -1.89 -17.83 3.99
CA GLU A 67 -2.41 -16.89 4.99
C GLU A 67 -2.53 -15.49 4.38
N VAL A 68 -3.43 -14.69 4.93
CA VAL A 68 -3.66 -13.32 4.46
C VAL A 68 -3.95 -12.44 5.67
N PHE A 69 -3.25 -11.32 5.79
CA PHE A 69 -3.52 -10.29 6.79
C PHE A 69 -4.70 -9.44 6.34
N ASN A 70 -5.86 -9.67 6.93
CA ASN A 70 -7.12 -9.10 6.47
C ASN A 70 -7.52 -7.85 7.25
N ASN A 71 -8.02 -6.86 6.51
CA ASN A 71 -8.61 -5.65 7.09
C ASN A 71 -9.93 -5.33 6.40
N THR A 72 -10.95 -5.06 7.21
CA THR A 72 -12.24 -4.55 6.76
C THR A 72 -12.52 -3.21 7.43
N ILE A 73 -12.76 -2.17 6.64
CA ILE A 73 -13.21 -0.86 7.11
C ILE A 73 -14.60 -0.62 6.55
N THR A 74 -15.56 -0.39 7.43
CA THR A 74 -16.91 0.03 7.05
C THR A 74 -17.22 1.40 7.63
N VAL A 75 -17.44 2.39 6.76
CA VAL A 75 -17.80 3.76 7.13
C VAL A 75 -19.19 4.10 6.63
N LYS A 76 -20.14 4.23 7.55
CA LYS A 76 -21.54 4.50 7.22
C LYS A 76 -22.04 5.78 7.87
N ASP A 77 -22.71 6.62 7.09
CA ASP A 77 -23.32 7.86 7.57
C ASP A 77 -22.31 8.71 8.38
N SER A 78 -21.04 8.74 7.96
CA SER A 78 -19.93 9.28 8.76
C SER A 78 -18.87 9.97 7.88
N THR A 79 -17.91 10.64 8.52
CA THR A 79 -16.83 11.36 7.83
C THR A 79 -15.46 10.85 8.28
N VAL A 80 -14.59 10.52 7.33
CA VAL A 80 -13.15 10.34 7.56
C VAL A 80 -12.42 11.48 6.86
N THR A 81 -11.56 12.17 7.59
CA THR A 81 -10.78 13.33 7.14
C THR A 81 -9.29 13.03 7.24
N SER A 82 -8.43 13.89 6.68
CA SER A 82 -6.98 13.73 6.76
C SER A 82 -6.49 13.71 8.22
N GLY A 83 -5.53 12.83 8.49
CA GLY A 83 -4.74 12.83 9.72
C GLY A 83 -3.40 13.52 9.52
N SER A 84 -2.45 13.25 10.40
CA SER A 84 -1.06 13.71 10.26
C SER A 84 -0.06 12.61 10.59
N TRP A 85 1.07 12.60 9.89
CA TRP A 85 2.21 11.70 10.12
C TRP A 85 3.49 12.44 10.52
N THR A 86 3.46 13.77 10.54
CA THR A 86 4.55 14.61 11.03
C THR A 86 4.27 15.10 12.46
N ASP A 87 5.30 15.60 13.14
CA ASP A 87 5.21 16.08 14.52
C ASP A 87 4.22 17.25 14.67
N GLU A 88 3.24 17.09 15.57
CA GLU A 88 2.24 18.09 15.99
C GLU A 88 2.87 19.45 16.36
N GLY A 89 4.13 19.49 16.80
CA GLY A 89 4.84 20.72 17.19
C GLY A 89 5.29 21.63 16.04
N THR A 90 5.34 21.14 14.80
CA THR A 90 5.95 21.86 13.66
C THR A 90 5.00 21.99 12.46
N THR A 91 4.53 20.87 11.93
CA THR A 91 3.65 20.80 10.75
C THR A 91 2.48 19.83 10.94
N GLY A 92 2.52 19.00 11.98
CA GLY A 92 1.68 17.81 12.13
C GLY A 92 0.30 18.01 12.75
N TRP A 93 -0.37 19.12 12.45
CA TRP A 93 -1.76 19.27 12.85
C TRP A 93 -2.65 18.59 11.81
N PHE A 94 -3.67 17.85 12.25
CA PHE A 94 -4.74 17.22 11.46
C PHE A 94 -5.15 18.02 10.20
N GLY A 95 -4.41 17.88 9.09
CA GLY A 95 -4.46 18.80 7.95
C GLY A 95 -3.97 20.23 8.29
N ASN A 96 -2.66 20.50 8.15
CA ASN A 96 -1.93 21.77 7.93
C ASN A 96 -2.32 23.08 8.68
N THR A 97 -3.37 23.11 9.50
CA THR A 97 -3.89 24.24 10.27
C THR A 97 -4.32 23.76 11.65
N GLY A 98 -4.50 24.68 12.62
CA GLY A 98 -4.95 24.33 13.98
C GLY A 98 -6.37 23.74 14.09
N ASN A 99 -7.00 23.34 12.98
CA ASN A 99 -8.28 22.64 12.94
C ASN A 99 -8.08 21.27 12.30
N ALA A 100 -8.68 20.24 12.89
CA ALA A 100 -8.80 18.96 12.20
C ALA A 100 -9.55 19.12 10.87
N SER A 101 -9.02 18.52 9.80
CA SER A 101 -9.63 18.33 8.46
C SER A 101 -9.25 19.26 7.31
N ASP A 102 -8.19 20.09 7.39
CA ASP A 102 -7.82 20.93 6.23
C ASP A 102 -6.98 20.16 5.21
N TYR A 103 -7.65 19.57 4.23
CA TYR A 103 -6.99 18.96 3.08
C TYR A 103 -6.36 20.03 2.18
N SER A 104 -5.03 20.09 2.15
CA SER A 104 -4.31 21.14 1.41
C SER A 104 -3.96 20.77 -0.02
N GLY A 105 -4.04 19.48 -0.37
CA GLY A 105 -3.66 18.94 -1.67
C GLY A 105 -2.16 18.96 -1.93
N LYS A 106 -1.33 19.02 -0.87
CA LYS A 106 0.13 19.04 -1.00
C LYS A 106 0.69 17.67 -1.40
N SER A 107 1.98 17.63 -1.74
CA SER A 107 2.70 16.38 -1.95
C SER A 107 2.68 15.53 -0.68
N ASN A 108 2.51 14.22 -0.84
CA ASN A 108 2.63 13.24 0.25
C ASN A 108 4.09 12.82 0.49
N PHE A 109 5.03 13.51 -0.16
CA PHE A 109 6.45 13.20 -0.13
C PHE A 109 7.28 14.45 0.06
N VAL A 110 8.34 14.32 0.84
CA VAL A 110 9.39 15.32 1.01
C VAL A 110 10.71 14.69 0.60
N THR A 111 11.47 15.38 -0.23
CA THR A 111 12.85 15.00 -0.57
C THR A 111 13.78 15.57 0.49
N VAL A 112 14.64 14.73 1.06
CA VAL A 112 15.62 15.09 2.08
C VAL A 112 17.03 14.83 1.57
N ASP A 113 17.95 15.68 1.98
CA ASP A 113 19.40 15.54 1.79
C ASP A 113 19.94 14.86 3.05
N THR A 114 20.30 13.57 2.92
CA THR A 114 20.71 12.75 4.07
C THR A 114 22.19 12.88 4.43
N ASP A 115 23.06 13.27 3.48
CA ASP A 115 24.51 13.38 3.70
C ASP A 115 25.03 14.82 3.84
N GLY A 116 24.15 15.81 3.62
CA GLY A 116 24.42 17.23 3.78
C GLY A 116 25.27 17.84 2.66
N ASP A 117 25.40 17.18 1.51
CA ASP A 117 26.15 17.69 0.37
C ASP A 117 25.40 18.77 -0.44
N GLY A 118 24.14 19.02 -0.09
CA GLY A 118 23.24 19.98 -0.73
C GLY A 118 22.40 19.37 -1.85
N VAL A 119 22.44 18.06 -2.06
CA VAL A 119 21.67 17.30 -3.05
C VAL A 119 20.70 16.39 -2.31
N ALA A 120 19.40 16.58 -2.56
CA ALA A 120 18.41 15.65 -2.01
C ALA A 120 18.55 14.27 -2.67
N ASP A 121 18.71 13.24 -1.84
CA ASP A 121 19.01 11.87 -2.27
C ASP A 121 17.97 10.86 -1.78
N SER A 122 17.11 11.22 -0.84
CA SER A 122 16.07 10.35 -0.29
C SER A 122 14.68 10.99 -0.34
N THR A 123 13.65 10.16 -0.51
CA THR A 123 12.24 10.59 -0.46
C THR A 123 11.55 9.94 0.73
N ILE A 124 11.02 10.77 1.63
CA ILE A 124 10.31 10.34 2.84
C ILE A 124 8.82 10.67 2.74
N ALA A 125 8.00 9.86 3.43
CA ALA A 125 6.57 10.08 3.55
C ALA A 125 6.26 11.38 4.33
N SER A 126 5.34 12.17 3.80
CA SER A 126 4.76 13.37 4.42
C SER A 126 3.24 13.24 4.31
N TRP A 127 2.68 12.24 4.97
CA TRP A 127 1.29 11.79 4.84
C TRP A 127 0.30 12.63 5.66
N ASP A 128 0.49 13.95 5.68
CA ASP A 128 -0.32 14.92 6.46
C ASP A 128 -1.66 15.29 5.82
N ASP A 129 -1.89 14.89 4.57
CA ASP A 129 -3.17 15.06 3.88
C ASP A 129 -3.87 13.69 3.69
N VAL A 130 -3.38 12.62 4.33
CA VAL A 130 -3.86 11.25 4.14
C VAL A 130 -4.99 10.93 5.11
N ALA A 131 -6.13 10.52 4.57
CA ALA A 131 -7.29 10.08 5.34
C ALA A 131 -7.27 8.57 5.62
N LEU A 132 -6.68 7.78 4.72
CA LEU A 132 -6.49 6.34 4.89
C LEU A 132 -5.11 5.93 4.36
N ALA A 133 -4.27 5.40 5.24
CA ALA A 133 -3.03 4.72 4.89
C ALA A 133 -3.17 3.23 5.18
N VAL A 134 -2.83 2.40 4.20
CA VAL A 134 -2.74 0.95 4.31
C VAL A 134 -1.34 0.55 3.88
N VAL A 135 -0.57 -0.03 4.80
CA VAL A 135 0.87 -0.25 4.62
C VAL A 135 1.19 -1.72 4.90
N ALA A 136 1.42 -2.49 3.85
CA ALA A 136 1.96 -3.84 3.96
C ALA A 136 3.41 -3.79 4.44
N HIS A 137 3.83 -4.85 5.13
CA HIS A 137 5.19 -4.96 5.64
C HIS A 137 6.09 -5.55 4.54
N PRO A 138 7.27 -4.97 4.25
CA PRO A 138 8.08 -5.37 3.10
C PRO A 138 8.79 -6.73 3.24
N ASN A 139 8.85 -7.26 4.46
CA ASN A 139 9.34 -8.60 4.74
C ASN A 139 8.21 -9.34 5.47
N ALA A 140 7.06 -9.46 4.83
CA ALA A 140 6.00 -10.31 5.34
C ALA A 140 5.79 -11.45 4.35
N ASP A 141 5.91 -12.68 4.81
CA ASP A 141 5.66 -13.91 4.02
C ASP A 141 4.18 -14.11 3.65
N ASN A 142 3.33 -13.10 3.81
CA ASN A 142 1.93 -13.23 3.48
C ASN A 142 1.34 -11.89 3.02
N ALA A 143 0.43 -11.97 2.06
CA ALA A 143 -0.36 -10.84 1.57
C ALA A 143 -1.08 -10.05 2.67
N MET A 144 -1.18 -8.74 2.51
CA MET A 144 -2.13 -7.87 3.20
C MET A 144 -3.29 -7.51 2.28
N GLN A 145 -4.52 -7.90 2.64
CA GLN A 145 -5.73 -7.54 1.88
C GLN A 145 -6.66 -6.66 2.71
N THR A 146 -7.02 -5.51 2.15
CA THR A 146 -7.86 -4.51 2.80
C THR A 146 -9.07 -4.17 1.95
N THR A 147 -10.26 -4.25 2.53
CA THR A 147 -11.50 -3.73 1.95
C THR A 147 -11.95 -2.51 2.74
N ALA A 148 -12.23 -1.41 2.05
CA ALA A 148 -12.75 -0.17 2.64
C ALA A 148 -14.05 0.26 1.96
N ASP A 149 -15.17 0.16 2.68
CA ASP A 149 -16.51 0.46 2.21
C ASP A 149 -17.07 1.73 2.85
N PHE A 150 -17.31 2.75 2.03
CA PHE A 150 -17.93 4.00 2.43
C PHE A 150 -19.35 4.09 1.85
N SER A 151 -20.34 4.30 2.72
CA SER A 151 -21.75 4.32 2.34
C SER A 151 -22.47 5.52 2.96
N ASN A 152 -23.01 6.41 2.12
CA ASN A 152 -23.55 7.71 2.53
C ASN A 152 -22.56 8.48 3.43
N SER A 153 -21.28 8.46 3.05
CA SER A 153 -20.16 8.94 3.87
C SER A 153 -19.28 9.92 3.09
N THR A 154 -18.45 10.67 3.80
CA THR A 154 -17.44 11.56 3.20
C THR A 154 -16.04 11.08 3.54
N LEU A 155 -15.19 10.99 2.52
CA LEU A 155 -13.75 10.77 2.63
C LEU A 155 -13.05 12.05 2.16
N MET A 156 -12.32 12.71 3.05
CA MET A 156 -11.63 13.98 2.75
C MET A 156 -10.16 13.81 3.05
N GLY A 157 -9.34 13.67 2.01
CA GLY A 157 -7.93 13.32 2.14
C GLY A 157 -7.51 12.29 1.13
N ASP A 158 -6.20 12.10 1.02
CA ASP A 158 -5.64 11.09 0.14
C ASP A 158 -5.81 9.69 0.74
N VAL A 159 -5.75 8.70 -0.15
CA VAL A 159 -5.66 7.30 0.22
C VAL A 159 -4.33 6.78 -0.27
N ILE A 160 -3.53 6.25 0.66
CA ILE A 160 -2.22 5.67 0.38
C ILE A 160 -2.30 4.17 0.56
N PHE A 161 -1.75 3.45 -0.41
CA PHE A 161 -1.52 2.02 -0.32
C PHE A 161 -0.04 1.75 -0.56
N SER A 162 0.65 1.22 0.46
CA SER A 162 2.05 0.79 0.36
C SER A 162 2.10 -0.73 0.27
N SER A 163 2.78 -1.24 -0.76
CA SER A 163 3.05 -2.66 -0.95
C SER A 163 4.44 -2.84 -1.56
N ASN A 164 5.17 -3.84 -1.07
CA ASN A 164 6.51 -4.19 -1.52
C ASN A 164 6.57 -5.55 -2.22
N PHE A 165 5.41 -6.13 -2.54
CA PHE A 165 5.26 -7.58 -2.63
C PHE A 165 5.65 -8.28 -1.31
N ASP A 166 5.26 -9.55 -1.20
CA ASP A 166 5.52 -10.39 -0.04
C ASP A 166 6.99 -10.83 0.04
N GLU A 167 7.40 -11.29 1.23
CA GLU A 167 8.65 -12.03 1.38
C GLU A 167 8.54 -13.32 0.54
N ASN A 168 9.59 -13.59 -0.24
CA ASN A 168 9.64 -14.52 -1.38
C ASN A 168 9.24 -13.95 -2.74
N PHE A 169 8.99 -12.64 -2.87
CA PHE A 169 9.13 -12.01 -4.18
C PHE A 169 10.61 -11.95 -4.59
N PHE A 170 10.94 -12.49 -5.76
CA PHE A 170 12.27 -12.50 -6.35
C PHE A 170 12.32 -11.56 -7.56
N PRO A 171 12.76 -10.29 -7.38
CA PRO A 171 12.78 -9.31 -8.47
C PRO A 171 13.66 -9.72 -9.66
N ARG A 172 14.55 -10.70 -9.51
CA ARG A 172 15.45 -11.18 -10.57
C ARG A 172 15.13 -12.60 -11.04
N GLY A 173 14.01 -13.15 -10.57
CA GLY A 173 13.68 -14.55 -10.70
C GLY A 173 14.52 -15.46 -9.80
N ALA A 174 14.03 -16.67 -9.60
CA ALA A 174 14.68 -17.75 -8.88
C ALA A 174 14.35 -19.10 -9.54
N ASP A 175 15.21 -20.09 -9.36
CA ASP A 175 15.02 -21.49 -9.79
C ASP A 175 14.11 -22.19 -8.78
N SER A 176 12.97 -22.71 -9.23
CA SER A 176 11.92 -23.29 -8.40
C SER A 176 11.97 -24.81 -8.33
N TYR A 177 11.13 -25.37 -7.47
CA TYR A 177 10.91 -26.82 -7.34
C TYR A 177 10.39 -27.53 -8.61
N ARG A 178 9.95 -26.78 -9.64
CA ARG A 178 9.23 -27.33 -10.79
C ARG A 178 10.11 -28.19 -11.67
N ASP A 179 11.41 -27.89 -11.72
CA ASP A 179 12.40 -28.79 -12.31
C ASP A 179 13.75 -28.78 -11.56
N ALA A 180 14.85 -29.07 -12.25
CA ALA A 180 16.18 -29.21 -11.65
C ALA A 180 17.28 -28.79 -12.64
N ASP A 181 16.94 -27.93 -13.60
CA ASP A 181 17.89 -27.49 -14.63
C ASP A 181 18.77 -26.31 -14.17
N GLY A 182 18.40 -25.65 -13.07
CA GLY A 182 19.16 -24.56 -12.49
C GLY A 182 18.86 -23.19 -13.11
N GLU A 183 17.89 -23.11 -14.01
CA GLU A 183 17.46 -21.88 -14.67
C GLU A 183 16.35 -21.21 -13.85
N VAL A 184 16.23 -19.88 -13.97
CA VAL A 184 15.18 -19.16 -13.23
C VAL A 184 13.83 -19.37 -13.90
N ASP A 185 12.84 -19.78 -13.12
CA ASP A 185 11.50 -20.17 -13.61
C ASP A 185 10.34 -19.65 -12.74
N THR A 186 10.64 -18.89 -11.66
CA THR A 186 9.63 -18.22 -10.83
C THR A 186 10.09 -16.86 -10.32
N ASN A 187 9.16 -15.98 -9.96
CA ASN A 187 9.42 -14.79 -9.15
C ASN A 187 8.87 -14.91 -7.73
N GLY A 188 8.35 -16.09 -7.33
CA GLY A 188 7.56 -16.28 -6.11
C GLY A 188 6.24 -15.50 -6.16
N TRP A 189 5.24 -15.90 -5.35
CA TRP A 189 4.06 -15.07 -5.06
C TRP A 189 3.02 -15.72 -4.14
N ASP A 190 2.82 -15.26 -2.91
CA ASP A 190 1.79 -15.84 -2.03
C ASP A 190 0.39 -15.27 -2.16
N GLY A 191 0.27 -14.10 -2.75
CA GLY A 191 -1.01 -13.43 -2.90
C GLY A 191 -0.74 -11.96 -2.91
N THR A 192 -1.29 -11.26 -3.89
CA THR A 192 -0.91 -9.86 -4.00
C THR A 192 -1.54 -9.05 -2.86
N ASP A 193 -0.74 -8.24 -2.17
CA ASP A 193 -1.27 -7.19 -1.31
C ASP A 193 -2.34 -6.41 -2.07
N ARG A 194 -3.43 -6.04 -1.41
CA ARG A 194 -4.56 -5.42 -2.11
C ARG A 194 -5.31 -4.43 -1.24
N LEU A 195 -5.69 -3.30 -1.85
CA LEU A 195 -6.68 -2.37 -1.32
C LEU A 195 -7.87 -2.24 -2.28
N ASP A 196 -9.06 -2.62 -1.83
CA ASP A 196 -10.32 -2.32 -2.49
C ASP A 196 -11.06 -1.19 -1.76
N LEU A 197 -11.14 -0.03 -2.40
CA LEU A 197 -11.91 1.11 -1.91
C LEU A 197 -13.24 1.24 -2.65
N THR A 198 -14.36 1.16 -1.94
CA THR A 198 -15.70 1.34 -2.50
C THR A 198 -16.39 2.57 -1.89
N LEU A 199 -16.85 3.47 -2.76
CA LEU A 199 -17.79 4.54 -2.42
C LEU A 199 -19.19 4.17 -2.91
N ASN A 200 -20.17 4.21 -2.03
CA ASN A 200 -21.55 3.83 -2.34
C ASN A 200 -22.58 4.80 -1.73
N ASN A 201 -23.81 4.74 -2.23
CA ASN A 201 -24.97 5.47 -1.73
C ASN A 201 -24.72 6.98 -1.60
N GLY A 202 -24.21 7.61 -2.65
CA GLY A 202 -23.93 9.05 -2.67
C GLY A 202 -22.72 9.47 -1.84
N SER A 203 -21.82 8.54 -1.51
CA SER A 203 -20.57 8.89 -0.81
C SER A 203 -19.70 9.80 -1.66
N LYS A 204 -18.93 10.66 -1.00
CA LYS A 204 -18.05 11.63 -1.65
C LYS A 204 -16.61 11.46 -1.18
N TRP A 205 -15.68 11.42 -2.11
CA TRP A 205 -14.26 11.52 -1.85
C TRP A 205 -13.67 12.76 -2.47
N VAL A 206 -12.88 13.51 -1.71
CA VAL A 206 -12.04 14.60 -2.21
C VAL A 206 -10.60 14.27 -1.81
N GLY A 207 -9.72 14.05 -2.80
CA GLY A 207 -8.35 13.60 -2.57
C GLY A 207 -7.78 12.82 -3.75
N ALA A 208 -6.60 12.23 -3.58
CA ALA A 208 -5.95 11.38 -4.56
C ALA A 208 -5.64 10.00 -3.99
N ALA A 209 -5.59 8.99 -4.87
CA ALA A 209 -5.07 7.68 -4.54
C ALA A 209 -3.58 7.60 -4.90
N GLN A 210 -2.73 7.08 -4.02
CA GLN A 210 -1.34 6.79 -4.40
C GLN A 210 -0.95 5.38 -3.94
N SER A 211 -0.59 4.55 -4.92
CA SER A 211 0.21 3.35 -4.68
C SER A 211 1.67 3.75 -4.46
N VAL A 212 2.31 3.15 -3.46
CA VAL A 212 3.70 3.39 -3.05
C VAL A 212 4.37 2.07 -2.66
N HIS A 213 5.68 2.08 -2.48
CA HIS A 213 6.45 0.98 -1.88
C HIS A 213 7.57 1.55 -1.02
N GLN A 214 8.00 0.79 -0.01
CA GLN A 214 9.14 1.16 0.82
C GLN A 214 10.45 0.86 0.08
N THR A 215 11.34 1.84 -0.02
CA THR A 215 12.62 1.70 -0.75
C THR A 215 13.83 1.46 0.15
N GLY A 216 13.62 1.52 1.45
CA GLY A 216 14.70 1.43 2.44
C GLY A 216 14.36 2.18 3.72
N SER A 217 15.41 2.62 4.41
CA SER A 217 15.30 3.41 5.63
C SER A 217 16.51 4.32 5.82
N ILE A 218 16.31 5.41 6.57
CA ILE A 218 17.34 6.36 6.99
C ILE A 218 17.68 6.06 8.45
N ASP A 219 18.96 5.84 8.72
CA ASP A 219 19.54 5.74 10.07
C ASP A 219 19.96 7.14 10.54
N VAL A 220 19.23 7.72 11.49
CA VAL A 220 19.41 9.10 11.94
C VAL A 220 20.46 9.20 13.05
N ASP A 221 20.62 8.15 13.87
CA ASP A 221 21.54 8.15 15.01
C ASP A 221 22.85 7.37 14.79
N GLY A 222 22.96 6.66 13.67
CA GLY A 222 24.14 5.94 13.23
C GLY A 222 24.35 4.60 13.95
N ASP A 223 23.32 4.03 14.57
CA ASP A 223 23.40 2.73 15.27
C ASP A 223 23.33 1.52 14.32
N GLY A 224 23.10 1.76 13.03
CA GLY A 224 22.94 0.76 11.99
C GLY A 224 21.51 0.26 11.82
N LYS A 225 20.52 0.87 12.47
CA LYS A 225 19.10 0.57 12.30
C LYS A 225 18.40 1.72 11.60
N GLY A 226 17.43 1.37 10.76
CA GLY A 226 16.57 2.36 10.12
C GLY A 226 15.59 2.99 11.11
N ASP A 227 15.59 4.31 11.19
CA ASP A 227 14.64 5.08 12.00
C ASP A 227 13.44 5.57 11.18
N ILE A 228 13.67 5.93 9.92
CA ILE A 228 12.66 6.52 9.04
C ILE A 228 12.58 5.70 7.76
N ALA A 229 11.41 5.14 7.46
CA ALA A 229 11.18 4.45 6.19
C ALA A 229 11.19 5.44 5.01
N THR A 230 11.82 5.04 3.91
CA THR A 230 11.80 5.79 2.64
C THR A 230 10.81 5.16 1.68
N TYR A 231 10.19 5.97 0.81
CA TYR A 231 9.15 5.50 -0.10
C TYR A 231 9.38 5.92 -1.54
N GLY A 232 9.05 5.02 -2.45
CA GLY A 232 8.93 5.25 -3.89
C GLY A 232 7.46 5.39 -4.30
N VAL A 233 7.22 6.13 -5.39
CA VAL A 233 5.89 6.27 -6.01
C VAL A 233 5.65 5.08 -6.95
N GLY A 234 4.45 4.49 -6.90
CA GLY A 234 4.14 3.21 -7.52
C GLY A 234 4.50 2.05 -6.59
N THR A 235 4.14 0.82 -6.93
CA THR A 235 4.61 -0.38 -6.20
C THR A 235 5.99 -0.80 -6.70
N GLU A 236 6.61 -1.75 -6.01
CA GLU A 236 7.81 -2.41 -6.52
C GLU A 236 7.57 -2.92 -7.95
N ALA A 237 8.59 -2.85 -8.80
CA ALA A 237 8.49 -3.14 -10.22
C ALA A 237 9.74 -3.88 -10.70
N THR A 238 9.55 -4.98 -11.42
CA THR A 238 10.64 -5.67 -12.11
C THR A 238 10.28 -5.96 -13.56
N ALA A 239 11.30 -5.91 -14.42
CA ALA A 239 11.23 -6.24 -15.83
C ALA A 239 11.54 -7.71 -16.11
N THR A 240 11.44 -8.61 -15.13
CA THR A 240 11.85 -10.01 -15.28
C THR A 240 10.82 -10.97 -14.66
N LEU A 241 9.54 -10.77 -14.98
CA LEU A 241 8.44 -11.58 -14.45
C LEU A 241 8.22 -12.84 -15.32
N ILE A 242 8.23 -14.00 -14.68
CA ILE A 242 8.27 -15.35 -15.26
C ILE A 242 6.94 -16.10 -15.07
N ASP A 243 6.21 -15.86 -13.98
CA ASP A 243 5.00 -16.62 -13.59
C ASP A 243 3.66 -15.86 -13.84
N ILE A 244 3.53 -15.13 -14.95
CA ILE A 244 2.34 -14.27 -15.20
C ILE A 244 1.55 -14.70 -16.45
N GLU A 245 0.24 -14.98 -16.27
CA GLU A 245 -0.77 -14.89 -17.34
C GLU A 245 -1.08 -13.41 -17.62
N ASP A 246 -1.33 -13.03 -18.89
CA ASP A 246 -1.53 -11.68 -19.52
C ASP A 246 -2.39 -10.59 -18.81
N ASN A 247 -2.38 -10.49 -17.49
CA ASN A 247 -3.45 -9.88 -16.73
C ASN A 247 -3.07 -8.50 -16.18
N SER A 248 -1.79 -8.13 -16.29
CA SER A 248 -1.32 -6.82 -15.84
C SER A 248 -0.15 -6.28 -16.66
N LEU A 249 -0.50 -5.61 -17.74
CA LEU A 249 0.44 -4.82 -18.51
C LEU A 249 0.13 -3.36 -18.25
N TRP A 250 1.12 -2.58 -17.80
CA TRP A 250 1.02 -1.15 -18.03
C TRP A 250 0.93 -0.93 -19.54
N PRO A 251 0.25 0.14 -20.00
CA PRO A 251 0.14 0.43 -21.44
C PRO A 251 1.47 0.55 -22.18
N LEU A 252 2.59 0.65 -21.45
CA LEU A 252 3.95 0.79 -21.97
C LEU A 252 4.85 -0.43 -21.70
N SER A 253 4.39 -1.46 -20.97
CA SER A 253 5.17 -2.67 -20.73
C SER A 253 5.49 -3.39 -22.05
N THR A 254 6.67 -4.00 -22.15
CA THR A 254 7.11 -4.74 -23.34
C THR A 254 7.23 -6.23 -23.04
N VAL A 255 6.62 -7.07 -23.88
CA VAL A 255 6.90 -8.51 -23.90
C VAL A 255 8.26 -8.71 -24.56
N GLY A 256 9.07 -9.56 -23.96
CA GLY A 256 10.38 -9.96 -24.42
C GLY A 256 10.33 -10.66 -25.77
N VAL A 257 11.41 -10.46 -26.52
CA VAL A 257 11.73 -11.26 -27.69
C VAL A 257 12.96 -12.03 -27.30
N GLU A 258 12.96 -13.33 -27.57
CA GLU A 258 14.05 -14.22 -27.15
C GLU A 258 15.46 -13.65 -27.42
N ASN A 259 16.28 -13.67 -26.38
CA ASN A 259 17.63 -13.14 -26.37
C ASN A 259 18.59 -14.14 -25.70
N ASP A 260 19.64 -14.53 -26.42
CA ASP A 260 20.64 -15.49 -25.95
C ASP A 260 21.57 -14.90 -24.85
N ASP A 261 21.45 -13.60 -24.53
CA ASP A 261 22.27 -12.92 -23.52
C ASP A 261 21.69 -12.99 -22.09
N THR A 262 20.47 -13.50 -21.90
CA THR A 262 19.84 -13.68 -20.58
C THR A 262 19.93 -15.11 -20.08
N SER A 263 19.87 -15.27 -18.75
CA SER A 263 19.82 -16.58 -18.08
C SER A 263 18.41 -17.19 -18.05
N TYR A 264 17.50 -16.70 -18.88
CA TYR A 264 16.14 -17.21 -19.01
C TYR A 264 15.57 -16.80 -20.38
N SER A 265 14.62 -17.61 -20.87
CA SER A 265 13.87 -17.32 -22.08
C SER A 265 13.05 -16.06 -21.89
N GLU A 266 13.27 -15.03 -22.71
CA GLU A 266 12.49 -13.79 -22.70
C GLU A 266 11.20 -13.94 -23.54
N PHE A 267 11.10 -15.01 -24.33
CA PHE A 267 9.93 -15.31 -25.15
C PHE A 267 8.67 -15.46 -24.27
N ASP A 268 7.65 -14.65 -24.55
CA ASP A 268 6.39 -14.55 -23.81
C ASP A 268 6.49 -14.06 -22.35
N HIS A 269 7.66 -13.54 -21.90
CA HIS A 269 7.84 -12.92 -20.59
C HIS A 269 7.87 -11.39 -20.66
N ILE A 270 7.68 -10.66 -19.54
CA ILE A 270 7.75 -9.20 -19.53
C ILE A 270 9.19 -8.74 -19.32
N THR A 271 9.69 -7.81 -20.17
CA THR A 271 11.11 -7.40 -20.26
C THR A 271 11.36 -5.88 -20.15
N GLY A 272 10.33 -5.07 -19.88
CA GLY A 272 10.44 -3.60 -19.83
C GLY A 272 10.38 -3.01 -18.41
N ASN A 273 11.11 -1.91 -18.15
CA ASN A 273 11.18 -1.17 -16.86
C ASN A 273 9.88 -0.45 -16.42
N GLN A 274 8.72 -1.01 -16.73
CA GLN A 274 7.41 -0.41 -16.48
C GLN A 274 6.41 -1.52 -16.15
N VAL A 275 6.71 -2.41 -15.22
CA VAL A 275 5.73 -3.44 -14.83
C VAL A 275 5.14 -3.12 -13.49
N TYR A 276 3.81 -3.06 -13.47
CA TYR A 276 3.02 -2.91 -12.28
C TYR A 276 1.80 -3.80 -12.43
N GLN A 277 1.48 -4.49 -11.34
CA GLN A 277 0.53 -5.59 -11.28
C GLN A 277 -0.89 -5.08 -11.01
N SER A 278 -1.88 -5.78 -11.56
CA SER A 278 -3.25 -5.37 -11.52
C SER A 278 -3.95 -5.91 -10.30
N GLY A 279 -4.97 -5.21 -9.83
CA GLY A 279 -5.72 -5.53 -8.63
C GLY A 279 -5.12 -5.00 -7.32
N LEU A 280 -3.93 -4.38 -7.32
CA LEU A 280 -3.25 -3.87 -6.12
C LEU A 280 -4.03 -2.77 -5.38
N PHE A 281 -4.51 -1.78 -6.12
CA PHE A 281 -5.30 -0.69 -5.54
C PHE A 281 -6.47 -0.37 -6.45
N ASN A 282 -7.67 -0.81 -6.05
CA ASN A 282 -8.89 -0.69 -6.83
C ASN A 282 -9.84 0.32 -6.20
N VAL A 283 -10.48 1.13 -7.05
CA VAL A 283 -11.49 2.09 -6.64
C VAL A 283 -12.80 1.80 -7.37
N THR A 284 -13.87 1.63 -6.60
CA THR A 284 -15.23 1.43 -7.12
C THR A 284 -16.17 2.53 -6.65
N LEU A 285 -16.84 3.20 -7.58
CA LEU A 285 -17.86 4.22 -7.31
C LEU A 285 -19.24 3.71 -7.71
N ASN A 286 -20.16 3.65 -6.75
CA ASN A 286 -21.50 3.11 -6.92
C ASN A 286 -22.58 4.11 -6.45
N THR A 287 -23.78 3.96 -7.01
CA THR A 287 -25.03 4.58 -6.56
C THR A 287 -24.90 6.10 -6.34
N GLY A 288 -24.50 6.81 -7.40
CA GLY A 288 -24.39 8.27 -7.39
C GLY A 288 -23.24 8.83 -6.56
N SER A 289 -22.22 8.02 -6.26
CA SER A 289 -21.04 8.48 -5.52
C SER A 289 -20.14 9.36 -6.39
N GLN A 290 -19.29 10.15 -5.73
CA GLN A 290 -18.43 11.12 -6.40
C GLN A 290 -16.99 11.02 -5.88
N TRP A 291 -16.04 11.09 -6.78
CA TRP A 291 -14.64 11.33 -6.46
C TRP A 291 -14.17 12.62 -7.14
N ASP A 292 -13.80 13.62 -6.35
CA ASP A 292 -13.12 14.83 -6.80
C ASP A 292 -11.62 14.64 -6.64
N THR A 293 -10.93 14.34 -7.73
CA THR A 293 -9.47 14.18 -7.72
C THR A 293 -8.81 15.55 -7.57
N THR A 294 -7.68 15.58 -6.87
CA THR A 294 -7.02 16.83 -6.46
C THR A 294 -5.58 16.91 -6.96
N LYS A 295 -4.99 15.76 -7.29
CA LYS A 295 -3.66 15.56 -7.87
C LYS A 295 -3.61 14.21 -8.58
N THR A 296 -2.48 13.92 -9.23
CA THR A 296 -2.24 12.64 -9.90
C THR A 296 -2.55 11.48 -8.97
N SER A 297 -3.39 10.56 -9.45
CA SER A 297 -3.71 9.32 -8.75
C SER A 297 -3.08 8.13 -9.45
N LEU A 298 -2.60 7.17 -8.65
CA LEU A 298 -2.06 5.90 -9.08
C LEU A 298 -2.92 4.81 -8.45
N ILE A 299 -3.75 4.20 -9.28
CA ILE A 299 -4.62 3.08 -8.96
C ILE A 299 -4.49 2.09 -10.10
N ASP A 300 -4.84 0.84 -9.80
CA ASP A 300 -4.92 -0.17 -10.83
C ASP A 300 -6.25 -0.12 -11.58
N THR A 301 -7.35 -0.39 -10.88
CA THR A 301 -8.67 -0.49 -11.48
C THR A 301 -9.59 0.61 -10.97
N LEU A 302 -10.27 1.27 -11.91
CA LEU A 302 -11.35 2.23 -11.62
C LEU A 302 -12.67 1.75 -12.22
N SER A 303 -13.63 1.46 -11.35
CA SER A 303 -15.00 1.11 -11.73
C SER A 303 -15.99 2.22 -11.39
N ILE A 304 -16.68 2.78 -12.39
CA ILE A 304 -17.66 3.87 -12.19
C ILE A 304 -19.04 3.38 -12.63
N ASN A 305 -19.95 3.22 -11.67
CA ASN A 305 -21.26 2.60 -11.88
C ASN A 305 -22.41 3.49 -11.39
N SER A 306 -23.62 3.18 -11.86
CA SER A 306 -24.88 3.65 -11.25
C SER A 306 -24.96 5.18 -11.06
N GLY A 307 -24.55 5.94 -12.08
CA GLY A 307 -24.60 7.41 -12.08
C GLY A 307 -23.52 8.09 -11.25
N SER A 308 -22.51 7.35 -10.80
CA SER A 308 -21.35 7.91 -10.11
C SER A 308 -20.45 8.70 -11.05
N THR A 309 -19.60 9.58 -10.50
CA THR A 309 -18.75 10.48 -11.28
C THR A 309 -17.36 10.61 -10.68
N VAL A 310 -16.38 10.84 -11.57
CA VAL A 310 -15.04 11.29 -11.21
C VAL A 310 -14.85 12.67 -11.82
N ASN A 311 -14.41 13.63 -11.01
CA ASN A 311 -14.04 14.97 -11.44
C ASN A 311 -12.51 15.08 -11.40
N VAL A 312 -11.94 15.46 -12.54
CA VAL A 312 -10.50 15.63 -12.78
C VAL A 312 -10.15 17.07 -13.10
#